data_AF-A0A7L4QY42-F1
#
_entry.id   AF-A0A7L4QY42-F1
#
_cell.length_a   1.000
_cell.length_b   1.000
_cell.length_c   1.000
_cell.angle_alpha   90.00
_cell.angle_beta   90.00
_cell.angle_gamma   90.00
#
_symmetry.space_group_name_H-M   'P 1'
#
loop_
_entity.id
_entity.type
_entity.pdbx_description
1 polymer ?
#
loop_
_entity_poly.entity_id
_entity_poly.type
_entity_poly.pdbx_seq_one_letter_code
_entity_poly.pdbx_strand_id
1 'polypeptide(L)' 'MIEKLYKSPIVYIVLGGILVSAFLFNSLLKFADEGNIVMVILIGISIGIVALFITRAITYQKHGGLFPK' A
#
# COMPACT_ATOMS: atom_id res chain seq x y z
N MET A 1 18.44 13.45 -12.29
CA MET A 1 18.10 12.04 -11.95
C MET A 1 16.79 11.95 -11.17
N ILE A 2 16.57 12.82 -10.18
CA ILE A 2 15.34 12.91 -9.37
C ILE A 2 14.09 13.23 -10.22
N GLU A 3 14.20 14.08 -11.24
CA GLU A 3 13.08 14.45 -12.14
C GLU A 3 12.47 13.28 -12.93
N LYS A 4 13.24 12.21 -13.20
CA LYS A 4 12.72 11.01 -13.89
C LYS A 4 11.93 10.10 -12.95
N LEU A 5 12.24 10.10 -11.66
CA LEU A 5 11.47 9.35 -10.66
C LEU A 5 10.09 9.99 -10.49
N TYR A 6 10.04 11.32 -10.32
CA TYR A 6 8.79 12.06 -10.10
C TYR A 6 7.78 11.99 -11.26
N LYS A 7 8.24 11.74 -12.49
CA LYS A 7 7.37 11.59 -13.68
C LYS A 7 6.84 10.17 -13.88
N SER A 8 7.30 9.19 -13.10
CA SER A 8 6.81 7.82 -13.25
C SER A 8 5.52 7.63 -12.43
N PRO A 9 4.40 7.22 -13.06
CA PRO A 9 3.15 7.04 -12.34
C PRO A 9 3.23 5.94 -11.26
N ILE A 10 4.30 5.13 -11.22
CA ILE A 10 4.66 4.22 -10.11
C ILE A 10 4.87 4.96 -8.79
N VAL A 11 5.44 6.17 -8.81
CA VAL A 11 5.75 6.90 -7.56
C VAL A 11 4.50 7.23 -6.77
N TYR A 12 3.41 7.60 -7.44
CA TYR A 12 2.12 7.86 -6.78
C TYR A 12 1.51 6.60 -6.17
N ILE A 13 1.65 5.44 -6.82
CA ILE A 13 1.18 4.16 -6.30
C ILE A 13 1.96 3.78 -5.05
N VAL A 14 3.29 3.96 -5.08
CA VAL A 14 4.16 3.65 -3.94
C VAL A 14 3.89 4.60 -2.77
N LEU A 15 3.78 5.91 -3.02
CA LEU A 15 3.46 6.88 -1.96
C LEU A 15 2.09 6.59 -1.32
N GLY A 16 1.07 6.35 -2.14
CA GLY A 16 -0.27 5.98 -1.67
C GLY A 16 -0.22 4.69 -0.85
N GLY A 17 0.52 3.68 -1.32
CA GLY A 17 0.73 2.43 -0.62
C GLY A 17 1.37 2.62 0.76
N ILE A 18 2.43 3.43 0.86
CA ILE A 18 3.10 3.73 2.12
C ILE A 18 2.14 4.42 3.11
N LEU A 19 1.37 5.41 2.66
CA LEU A 19 0.42 6.12 3.51
C LEU A 19 -0.67 5.18 4.05
N VAL A 20 -1.24 4.33 3.19
CA VAL A 20 -2.25 3.35 3.59
C VAL A 20 -1.68 2.31 4.54
N SER A 21 -0.48 1.78 4.25
CA SER A 21 0.19 0.83 5.15
C SER A 21 0.48 1.45 6.51
N ALA A 22 1.01 2.67 6.57
CA ALA A 22 1.27 3.36 7.83
C ALA A 22 -0.01 3.54 8.66
N PHE A 23 -1.12 3.91 8.02
CA PHE A 23 -2.42 4.02 8.68
C PHE A 23 -2.90 2.67 9.26
N LEU A 24 -2.78 1.59 8.47
CA LEU A 24 -3.18 0.25 8.91
C LEU A 24 -2.30 -0.25 10.06
N PHE A 25 -0.99 -0.07 9.98
CA PHE A 25 -0.08 -0.44 11.07
C PHE A 25 -0.36 0.36 12.35
N ASN A 26 -0.60 1.67 12.24
CA ASN A 26 -0.99 2.49 13.39
C ASN A 26 -2.31 2.01 14.03
N SER A 27 -3.30 1.68 13.20
CA SER A 27 -4.57 1.13 13.68
C SER A 27 -4.38 -0.23 14.35
N LEU A 28 -3.53 -1.09 13.79
CA LEU A 28 -3.20 -2.39 14.36
C LEU A 28 -2.61 -2.25 15.78
N LEU A 29 -1.65 -1.34 15.95
CA LEU A 29 -1.04 -1.07 17.26
C LEU A 29 -2.09 -0.55 18.26
N LYS A 30 -2.93 0.40 17.83
CA LYS A 30 -4.01 0.91 18.68
C LYS A 30 -4.95 -0.20 19.18
N PHE A 31 -5.38 -1.09 18.29
CA PHE A 31 -6.26 -2.21 18.69
C PHE A 31 -5.54 -3.27 19.50
N ALA A 32 -4.22 -3.42 19.34
CA ALA A 32 -3.41 -4.29 20.17
C ALA A 32 -3.33 -3.77 21.61
N ASP A 33 -3.15 -2.46 21.79
CA ASP A 33 -3.14 -1.81 23.10
C ASP A 33 -4.52 -1.89 23.80
N GLU A 34 -5.60 -1.84 23.02
CA GLU A 34 -6.97 -2.04 23.52
C GLU A 34 -7.28 -3.52 23.86
N GLY A 35 -6.37 -4.45 23.57
CA GLY A 35 -6.59 -5.89 23.76
C GLY A 35 -7.60 -6.49 22.78
N ASN A 36 -7.96 -5.78 21.71
CA ASN A 36 -8.95 -6.21 20.73
C ASN A 36 -8.32 -7.12 19.65
N ILE A 37 -8.11 -8.38 20.02
CA ILE A 37 -7.43 -9.39 19.19
C ILE A 37 -8.14 -9.60 17.84
N VAL A 38 -9.48 -9.56 17.82
CA VAL A 38 -10.25 -9.74 16.58
C VAL A 38 -9.90 -8.65 15.57
N MET A 39 -9.86 -7.40 16.01
CA MET A 39 -9.56 -6.28 15.13
C MET A 39 -8.11 -6.30 14.66
N VAL A 40 -7.17 -6.67 15.53
CA VAL A 40 -5.75 -6.86 15.18
C VAL A 40 -5.59 -7.87 14.04
N ILE A 41 -6.28 -9.01 14.11
CA ILE A 41 -6.25 -10.04 13.06
C ILE A 41 -6.83 -9.50 11.74
N LEU A 42 -7.99 -8.83 11.80
CA LEU A 42 -8.64 -8.26 10.60
C LEU A 42 -7.77 -7.20 9.93
N ILE A 43 -7.08 -6.37 10.71
CA ILE A 43 -6.14 -5.39 10.15
C ILE A 43 -4.90 -6.07 9.58
N GLY A 44 -4.37 -7.11 10.23
CA GLY A 44 -3.26 -7.90 9.70
C GLY A 44 -3.57 -8.50 8.32
N ILE A 45 -4.78 -9.06 8.16
CA ILE A 45 -5.26 -9.55 6.86
C ILE A 45 -5.37 -8.41 5.84
N SER A 46 -5.89 -7.25 6.26
CA SER A 46 -6.04 -6.08 5.41
C SER A 46 -4.70 -5.56 4.90
N ILE A 47 -3.65 -5.56 5.74
CA ILE A 47 -2.27 -5.22 5.34
C ILE A 47 -1.78 -6.16 4.23
N GLY A 48 -2.02 -7.47 4.37
CA GLY A 48 -1.68 -8.45 3.34
C GLY A 48 -2.38 -8.20 2.01
N ILE A 49 -3.67 -7.86 2.05
CA ILE A 49 -4.45 -7.50 0.85
C ILE A 49 -3.86 -6.26 0.18
N VAL A 50 -3.56 -5.21 0.95
CA VAL A 50 -2.95 -3.98 0.41
C VAL A 50 -1.59 -4.28 -0.26
N ALA A 51 -0.75 -5.10 0.36
CA ALA A 51 0.53 -5.50 -0.23
C ALA A 51 0.37 -6.24 -1.57
N LEU A 52 -0.63 -7.13 -1.67
CA LEU A 52 -0.97 -7.80 -2.93
C LEU A 52 -1.46 -6.80 -3.99
N PHE A 53 -2.30 -5.85 -3.61
CA PHE A 53 -2.78 -4.80 -4.51
C PHE A 53 -1.64 -3.93 -5.05
N ILE A 54 -0.73 -3.47 -4.18
CA ILE A 54 0.43 -2.69 -4.60
C ILE A 54 1.33 -3.49 -5.54
N THR A 55 1.61 -4.76 -5.19
CA THR A 55 2.44 -5.65 -6.03
C THR A 55 1.84 -5.84 -7.42
N ARG A 56 0.52 -6.08 -7.49
CA ARG A 56 -0.20 -6.16 -8.76
C ARG A 56 -0.15 -4.84 -9.51
N ALA A 57 -0.46 -3.72 -8.85
CA ALA A 57 -0.48 -2.39 -9.48
C ALA A 57 0.89 -2.01 -10.09
N ILE A 58 1.99 -2.29 -9.37
CA ILE A 58 3.35 -2.09 -9.88
C ILE A 58 3.63 -3.02 -11.08
N THR A 59 3.24 -4.29 -10.99
CA THR A 59 3.43 -5.26 -12.09
C THR A 59 2.65 -4.86 -13.34
N TYR A 60 1.40 -4.42 -13.18
CA TYR A 60 0.55 -3.91 -14.28
C TYR A 60 1.14 -2.65 -14.93
N GLN A 61 1.67 -1.71 -14.14
CA GLN A 61 2.37 -0.55 -14.71
C GLN A 61 3.64 -0.96 -15.47
N LYS A 62 4.41 -1.91 -14.93
CA LYS A 62 5.63 -2.40 -15.57
C LYS A 62 5.35 -3.15 -16.88
N HIS A 63 4.17 -3.71 -17.07
CA HIS A 63 3.81 -4.54 -18.24
C HIS A 63 2.84 -3.88 -19.23
N GLY A 64 2.50 -2.59 -19.04
CA GLY A 64 2.09 -1.74 -20.15
C GLY A 64 0.59 -1.38 -20.28
N GLY A 65 -0.09 -0.97 -19.21
CA GLY A 65 -1.38 -0.29 -19.44
C GLY A 65 -2.14 0.16 -18.21
N LEU A 66 -2.05 1.46 -17.90
CA LEU A 66 -3.10 2.18 -17.17
C LEU A 66 -3.20 3.65 -17.64
N PHE A 67 -2.14 4.18 -18.25
CA PHE A 67 -2.17 5.44 -18.99
C PHE A 67 -1.67 5.21 -20.42
N PRO A 68 -2.38 5.68 -21.46
CA PRO A 68 -1.84 5.72 -22.81
C PRO A 68 -0.58 6.59 -22.82
N LYS A 69 0.40 6.17 -23.65
CA LYS A 69 1.67 6.89 -23.85
C LYS A 69 1.46 8.32 -24.31
#